data_AF-A0A843HX78-F1
#
_entry.id   AF-A0A843HX78-F1
#
_cell.length_a   1.000
_cell.length_b   1.000
_cell.length_c   1.000
_cell.angle_alpha   90.00
_cell.angle_beta   90.00
_cell.angle_gamma   90.00
#
_symmetry.space_group_name_H-M   'P 1'
#
loop_
_entity.id
_entity.type
_entity.pdbx_description
1 polymer ?
#
loop_
_entity_poly.entity_id
_entity_poly.type
_entity_poly.pdbx_seq_one_letter_code
_entity_poly.pdbx_strand_id
1 'polypeptide(L)'
;MSNVIIGSARHDEFGKIAGKKGDQLQSGSGNDFKGEVSMQEYYTHKYGWNTLRLKNVSHRHLMAERMVKACNNANIGYSQPGRLGIIENGVESKEPTNADCGTTVRECFIEATGVDPGNFTTENEVAALLKTGLVELVEAKEKDLMIGDILVSKKKGHTAVVVIGKSPEEPKVSYYPKYTGKSTSIVTALASVGEKDTSKAHRKKIAEANAIKNYIGLASQNLQMVNLLKNGKLIKA
;
A
#
# COMPACT_ATOMS: atom_id res chain seq x y z
N MET A 1 13.58 -6.31 19.94
CA MET A 1 13.57 -5.25 18.92
C MET A 1 13.24 -5.94 17.62
N SER A 2 12.13 -5.60 16.96
CA SER A 2 11.80 -6.21 15.67
C SER A 2 12.72 -5.59 14.62
N ASN A 3 13.51 -6.42 13.92
CA ASN A 3 14.35 -5.94 12.82
C ASN A 3 13.46 -5.32 11.73
N VAL A 4 13.86 -4.18 11.19
CA VAL A 4 13.16 -3.56 10.06
C VAL A 4 13.42 -4.41 8.83
N ILE A 5 12.37 -4.79 8.10
CA ILE A 5 12.45 -5.54 6.85
C ILE A 5 11.99 -4.64 5.70
N ILE A 6 12.73 -4.68 4.61
CA ILE A 6 12.44 -3.95 3.37
C ILE A 6 12.19 -4.93 2.23
N GLY A 7 11.29 -4.60 1.31
CA GLY A 7 11.10 -5.32 0.04
C GLY A 7 11.59 -4.46 -1.13
N SER A 8 12.21 -5.09 -2.11
CA SER A 8 12.67 -4.42 -3.34
C SER A 8 12.99 -5.41 -4.45
N ALA A 9 12.97 -4.93 -5.69
CA ALA A 9 13.56 -5.63 -6.83
C ALA A 9 15.04 -5.26 -6.98
N ARG A 10 15.93 -6.25 -7.05
CA ARG A 10 17.40 -6.13 -7.01
C ARG A 10 18.03 -6.96 -8.12
N HIS A 11 19.22 -6.53 -8.55
CA HIS A 11 20.06 -7.28 -9.48
C HIS A 11 20.36 -8.69 -8.92
N ASP A 12 20.50 -9.68 -9.79
CA ASP A 12 20.85 -11.05 -9.40
C ASP A 12 22.16 -11.11 -8.58
N GLU A 13 22.38 -12.23 -7.90
CA GLU A 13 23.58 -12.50 -7.08
C GLU A 13 24.87 -12.58 -7.93
N PHE A 14 24.76 -12.49 -9.26
CA PHE A 14 25.84 -12.52 -10.23
C PHE A 14 26.11 -11.15 -10.90
N GLY A 15 25.42 -10.08 -10.48
CA GLY A 15 25.63 -8.71 -10.95
C GLY A 15 25.11 -8.40 -12.36
N LYS A 16 24.18 -9.19 -12.90
CA LYS A 16 23.59 -8.97 -14.23
C LYS A 16 22.31 -8.13 -14.17
N ILE A 17 22.17 -7.28 -15.18
CA ILE A 17 21.08 -6.29 -15.35
C ILE A 17 19.88 -6.88 -16.11
N ALA A 18 20.02 -8.12 -16.60
CA ALA A 18 19.05 -8.82 -17.43
C ALA A 18 18.83 -10.25 -16.88
N GLY A 19 17.94 -10.38 -15.90
CA GLY A 19 17.36 -11.66 -15.51
C GLY A 19 16.42 -12.20 -16.59
N LYS A 20 16.06 -13.48 -16.48
CA LYS A 20 15.07 -14.13 -17.35
C LYS A 20 13.68 -13.99 -16.72
N LYS A 21 12.67 -13.77 -17.56
CA LYS A 21 11.26 -13.75 -17.16
C LYS A 21 10.92 -15.00 -16.31
N GLY A 22 10.57 -14.82 -15.03
CA GLY A 22 10.20 -15.93 -14.13
C GLY A 22 11.35 -16.79 -13.60
N ASP A 23 12.59 -16.28 -13.56
CA ASP A 23 13.76 -16.95 -12.97
C ASP A 23 13.87 -16.81 -11.44
N GLN A 24 12.76 -16.49 -10.80
CA GLN A 24 12.66 -16.30 -9.38
C GLN A 24 13.03 -17.59 -8.63
N LEU A 25 14.11 -17.52 -7.83
CA LEU A 25 14.60 -18.65 -7.01
C LEU A 25 13.80 -18.86 -5.72
N GLN A 26 12.59 -18.31 -5.64
CA GLN A 26 11.78 -18.45 -4.44
C GLN A 26 11.35 -19.89 -4.23
N SER A 27 11.54 -20.35 -2.99
CA SER A 27 11.19 -21.72 -2.60
C SER A 27 10.09 -21.76 -1.54
N GLY A 28 9.60 -20.61 -1.07
CA GLY A 28 8.58 -20.52 -0.02
C GLY A 28 7.50 -19.46 -0.26
N SER A 29 6.35 -19.65 0.38
CA SER A 29 5.16 -18.79 0.27
C SER A 29 5.13 -17.61 1.27
N GLY A 30 6.22 -17.34 2.00
CA GLY A 30 6.26 -16.27 2.99
C GLY A 30 7.66 -15.82 3.38
N ASN A 31 7.84 -14.49 3.46
CA ASN A 31 9.08 -13.82 3.89
C ASN A 31 10.33 -14.34 3.18
N ASP A 32 10.27 -14.54 1.86
CA ASP A 32 11.42 -15.05 1.11
C ASP A 32 12.49 -13.96 0.98
N PHE A 33 13.68 -14.29 1.47
CA PHE A 33 14.87 -13.45 1.45
C PHE A 33 15.71 -13.65 0.17
N LYS A 34 15.30 -14.59 -0.69
CA LYS A 34 16.03 -15.03 -1.87
C LYS A 34 15.33 -14.62 -3.16
N GLY A 35 16.11 -14.41 -4.21
CA GLY A 35 15.63 -14.02 -5.53
C GLY A 35 15.68 -12.52 -5.79
N GLU A 36 15.35 -12.15 -7.03
CA GLU A 36 15.54 -10.80 -7.53
C GLU A 36 14.51 -9.80 -6.99
N VAL A 37 13.24 -10.20 -6.84
CA VAL A 37 12.21 -9.41 -6.16
C VAL A 37 11.91 -10.08 -4.83
N SER A 38 12.40 -9.51 -3.73
CA SER A 38 12.40 -10.20 -2.44
C SER A 38 12.58 -9.25 -1.27
N MET A 39 12.45 -9.80 -0.05
CA MET A 39 12.59 -9.06 1.20
C MET A 39 13.99 -9.21 1.80
N GLN A 40 14.42 -8.26 2.61
CA GLN A 40 15.67 -8.35 3.37
C GLN A 40 15.66 -7.48 4.62
N GLU A 41 16.59 -7.76 5.53
CA GLU A 41 16.86 -6.84 6.63
C GLU A 41 17.26 -5.47 6.09
N TYR A 42 16.80 -4.43 6.79
CA TYR A 42 17.19 -3.06 6.49
C TYR A 42 18.71 -2.90 6.55
N TYR A 43 19.22 -2.05 5.67
CA TYR A 43 20.61 -1.62 5.67
C TYR A 43 20.68 -0.14 5.34
N THR A 44 21.75 0.51 5.79
CA THR A 44 22.02 1.90 5.39
C THR A 44 22.74 1.92 4.04
N HIS A 45 22.10 2.49 3.02
CA HIS A 45 22.72 2.62 1.70
C HIS A 45 23.95 3.54 1.75
N LYS A 46 24.96 3.31 0.90
CA LYS A 46 26.21 4.13 0.87
C LYS A 46 25.99 5.62 0.64
N TYR A 47 24.88 5.99 0.01
CA TYR A 47 24.49 7.40 -0.21
C TYR A 47 23.44 7.89 0.78
N GLY A 48 23.04 7.06 1.75
CA GLY A 48 21.89 7.28 2.61
C GLY A 48 20.56 7.16 1.85
N TRP A 49 19.49 7.21 2.63
CA TRP A 49 18.11 7.16 2.16
C TRP A 49 17.45 8.54 2.26
N ASN A 50 16.63 8.87 1.26
CA ASN A 50 15.47 9.74 1.42
C ASN A 50 14.30 8.85 1.82
N THR A 51 13.66 9.17 2.94
CA THR A 51 12.48 8.45 3.41
C THR A 51 11.24 9.24 3.02
N LEU A 52 10.42 8.69 2.13
CA LEU A 52 9.10 9.23 1.82
C LEU A 52 8.04 8.43 2.57
N ARG A 53 7.13 9.16 3.19
CA ARG A 53 6.05 8.58 3.99
C ARG A 53 4.71 8.96 3.39
N LEU A 54 3.86 7.98 3.12
CA LEU A 54 2.47 8.23 2.71
C LEU A 54 1.71 8.93 3.84
N LYS A 55 0.95 9.97 3.53
CA LYS A 55 0.19 10.73 4.54
C LYS A 55 -0.96 9.91 5.12
N ASN A 56 -1.59 9.06 4.31
CA ASN A 56 -2.69 8.19 4.72
C ASN A 56 -2.15 6.87 5.31
N VAL A 57 -2.62 6.50 6.50
CA VAL A 57 -2.19 5.27 7.20
C VAL A 57 -2.61 4.01 6.46
N SER A 58 -3.83 3.93 5.93
CA SER A 58 -4.29 2.78 5.14
C SER A 58 -3.45 2.58 3.87
N HIS A 59 -3.05 3.66 3.20
CA HIS A 59 -2.14 3.57 2.06
C HIS A 59 -0.77 3.02 2.45
N ARG A 60 -0.26 3.30 3.68
CA ARG A 60 1.00 2.71 4.16
C ARG A 60 0.91 1.19 4.29
N HIS A 61 -0.16 0.70 4.90
CA HIS A 61 -0.38 -0.74 5.03
C HIS A 61 -0.52 -1.40 3.66
N LEU A 62 -1.30 -0.81 2.75
CA LEU A 62 -1.42 -1.30 1.38
C LEU A 62 -0.07 -1.28 0.65
N MET A 63 0.71 -0.20 0.75
CA MET A 63 2.03 -0.11 0.11
C MET A 63 2.94 -1.28 0.51
N ALA A 64 2.99 -1.60 1.81
CA ALA A 64 3.73 -2.74 2.31
C ALA A 64 3.14 -4.07 1.87
N GLU A 65 1.82 -4.26 1.93
CA GLU A 65 1.14 -5.47 1.45
C GLU A 65 1.45 -5.75 -0.02
N ARG A 66 1.39 -4.72 -0.87
CA ARG A 66 1.67 -4.83 -2.31
C ARG A 66 3.13 -5.16 -2.56
N MET A 67 4.06 -4.58 -1.80
CA MET A 67 5.47 -4.96 -1.90
C MET A 67 5.70 -6.42 -1.47
N VAL A 68 5.06 -6.88 -0.40
CA VAL A 68 5.15 -8.29 0.04
C VAL A 68 4.61 -9.23 -1.04
N LYS A 69 3.49 -8.88 -1.67
CA LYS A 69 2.92 -9.65 -2.80
C LYS A 69 3.85 -9.67 -4.00
N ALA A 70 4.41 -8.52 -4.39
CA ALA A 70 5.37 -8.44 -5.49
C ALA A 70 6.60 -9.30 -5.20
N CYS A 71 7.14 -9.20 -3.98
CA CYS A 71 8.24 -10.05 -3.53
C CYS A 71 7.85 -11.51 -3.68
N ASN A 72 6.77 -11.98 -3.06
CA ASN A 72 6.42 -13.41 -3.05
C ASN A 72 5.82 -13.95 -4.37
N ASN A 73 5.84 -13.19 -5.48
CA ASN A 73 5.21 -13.61 -6.74
C ASN A 73 6.24 -14.17 -7.71
N ALA A 74 6.28 -15.49 -7.87
CA ALA A 74 7.24 -16.22 -8.73
C ALA A 74 7.25 -15.78 -10.20
N ASN A 75 6.21 -15.08 -10.66
CA ASN A 75 6.13 -14.60 -12.03
C ASN A 75 6.86 -13.26 -12.24
N ILE A 76 7.34 -12.57 -11.21
CA ILE A 76 7.92 -11.22 -11.33
C ILE A 76 9.45 -11.28 -11.24
N GLY A 77 10.12 -11.23 -12.39
CA GLY A 77 11.58 -11.16 -12.48
C GLY A 77 12.09 -9.71 -12.53
N TYR A 78 13.34 -9.51 -12.10
CA TYR A 78 14.04 -8.24 -12.28
C TYR A 78 14.62 -8.15 -13.71
N SER A 79 14.23 -7.10 -14.43
CA SER A 79 14.81 -6.77 -15.74
C SER A 79 14.60 -5.30 -16.06
N GLN A 80 15.68 -4.59 -16.38
CA GLN A 80 15.56 -3.22 -16.88
C GLN A 80 14.89 -3.16 -18.27
N PRO A 81 15.22 -4.06 -19.23
CA PRO A 81 14.42 -4.23 -20.44
C PRO A 81 13.00 -4.74 -20.12
N GLY A 82 11.98 -4.03 -20.61
CA GLY A 82 10.59 -4.43 -20.36
C GLY A 82 10.12 -4.22 -18.91
N ARG A 83 10.85 -3.45 -18.10
CA ARG A 83 10.52 -3.08 -16.70
C ARG A 83 9.08 -2.63 -16.46
N LEU A 84 8.38 -2.14 -17.49
CA LEU A 84 6.99 -1.70 -17.40
C LEU A 84 5.98 -2.86 -17.37
N GLY A 85 6.41 -4.12 -17.58
CA GLY A 85 5.50 -5.26 -17.57
C GLY A 85 4.73 -5.39 -16.25
N ILE A 86 5.35 -5.06 -15.11
CA ILE A 86 4.64 -5.06 -13.81
C ILE A 86 3.53 -4.00 -13.74
N ILE A 87 3.65 -2.90 -14.48
CA ILE A 87 2.61 -1.87 -14.56
C ILE A 87 1.41 -2.38 -15.38
N GLU A 88 1.65 -3.28 -16.34
CA GLU A 88 0.59 -3.84 -17.18
C GLU A 88 -0.15 -5.00 -16.48
N ASN A 89 0.57 -5.79 -15.67
CA ASN A 89 0.03 -7.03 -15.09
C ASN A 89 -0.23 -6.97 -13.57
N GLY A 90 0.28 -5.95 -12.88
CA GLY A 90 0.15 -5.78 -11.43
C GLY A 90 1.08 -6.68 -10.60
N VAL A 91 1.11 -6.45 -9.28
CA VAL A 91 1.96 -7.21 -8.35
C VAL A 91 1.49 -8.64 -8.12
N GLU A 92 0.22 -8.93 -8.42
CA GLU A 92 -0.39 -10.27 -8.35
C GLU A 92 -0.44 -10.96 -9.72
N SER A 93 0.41 -10.55 -10.67
CA SER A 93 0.46 -11.12 -12.02
C SER A 93 0.56 -12.66 -12.00
N LYS A 94 -0.26 -13.29 -12.84
CA LYS A 94 -0.20 -14.73 -13.14
C LYS A 94 0.68 -15.04 -14.34
N GLU A 95 0.97 -14.02 -15.14
CA GLU A 95 1.83 -14.13 -16.30
C GLU A 95 3.25 -13.72 -15.92
N PRO A 96 4.28 -14.39 -16.46
CA PRO A 96 5.65 -13.97 -16.24
C PRO A 96 5.79 -12.49 -16.62
N THR A 97 6.53 -11.72 -15.84
CA THR A 97 6.49 -10.25 -15.85
C THR A 97 7.84 -9.69 -15.43
N ASN A 98 8.29 -8.65 -16.12
CA ASN A 98 9.52 -7.96 -15.79
C ASN A 98 9.23 -6.70 -14.96
N ALA A 99 10.08 -6.46 -13.98
CA ALA A 99 10.07 -5.25 -13.15
C ALA A 99 11.51 -4.74 -12.93
N ASP A 100 11.67 -3.48 -12.55
CA ASP A 100 12.89 -3.01 -11.90
C ASP A 100 12.55 -2.40 -10.53
N CYS A 101 13.57 -1.98 -9.77
CA CYS A 101 13.33 -1.39 -8.44
C CYS A 101 12.31 -0.25 -8.48
N GLY A 102 12.40 0.62 -9.49
CA GLY A 102 11.51 1.76 -9.64
C GLY A 102 10.08 1.37 -10.04
N THR A 103 9.91 0.45 -11.01
CA THR A 103 8.57 0.03 -11.45
C THR A 103 7.88 -0.86 -10.42
N THR A 104 8.60 -1.65 -9.63
CA THR A 104 8.01 -2.36 -8.49
C THR A 104 7.46 -1.37 -7.47
N VAL A 105 8.23 -0.34 -7.09
CA VAL A 105 7.73 0.71 -6.17
C VAL A 105 6.57 1.48 -6.79
N ARG A 106 6.65 1.84 -8.07
CA ARG A 106 5.58 2.53 -8.79
C ARG A 106 4.29 1.72 -8.79
N GLU A 107 4.34 0.43 -9.09
CA GLU A 107 3.13 -0.41 -9.11
C GLU A 107 2.54 -0.58 -7.71
N CYS A 108 3.39 -0.84 -6.71
CA CYS A 108 2.93 -0.88 -5.33
C CYS A 108 2.24 0.43 -4.92
N PHE A 109 2.78 1.57 -5.36
CA PHE A 109 2.19 2.88 -5.11
C PHE A 109 0.85 3.07 -5.82
N ILE A 110 0.74 2.66 -7.09
CA ILE A 110 -0.49 2.71 -7.88
C ILE A 110 -1.57 1.87 -7.19
N GLU A 111 -1.29 0.61 -6.87
CA GLU A 111 -2.26 -0.28 -6.24
C GLU A 111 -2.63 0.18 -4.82
N ALA A 112 -1.70 0.81 -4.08
CA ALA A 112 -1.96 1.31 -2.73
C ALA A 112 -2.77 2.62 -2.69
N THR A 113 -2.61 3.49 -3.68
CA THR A 113 -3.16 4.86 -3.66
C THR A 113 -4.23 5.12 -4.72
N GLY A 114 -4.28 4.30 -5.77
CA GLY A 114 -5.08 4.54 -6.97
C GLY A 114 -4.54 5.66 -7.86
N VAL A 115 -3.32 6.16 -7.63
CA VAL A 115 -2.71 7.27 -8.37
C VAL A 115 -1.39 6.83 -8.98
N ASP A 116 -1.21 7.08 -10.28
CA ASP A 116 0.05 6.87 -10.97
C ASP A 116 0.95 8.13 -10.86
N PRO A 117 2.12 8.06 -10.21
CA PRO A 117 3.06 9.18 -10.11
C PRO A 117 3.78 9.48 -11.44
N GLY A 118 3.53 8.68 -12.48
CA GLY A 118 4.24 8.72 -13.75
C GLY A 118 5.50 7.87 -13.73
N ASN A 119 6.08 7.65 -14.91
CA ASN A 119 7.29 6.84 -15.03
C ASN A 119 8.51 7.58 -14.46
N PHE A 120 9.30 6.90 -13.63
CA PHE A 120 10.50 7.44 -13.00
C PHE A 120 11.65 6.43 -12.97
N THR A 121 12.83 6.95 -12.68
CA THR A 121 14.01 6.20 -12.23
C THR A 121 14.39 6.68 -10.83
N THR A 122 15.31 6.01 -10.14
CA THR A 122 15.78 6.44 -8.81
C THR A 122 16.38 7.85 -8.78
N GLU A 123 16.70 8.43 -9.95
CA GLU A 123 17.18 9.81 -10.08
C GLU A 123 16.08 10.87 -9.89
N ASN A 124 14.84 10.59 -10.34
CA ASN A 124 13.72 11.53 -10.26
C ASN A 124 12.51 11.01 -9.46
N GLU A 125 12.60 9.81 -8.88
CA GLU A 125 11.54 9.16 -8.11
C GLU A 125 11.02 10.03 -6.97
N VAL A 126 11.90 10.63 -6.17
CA VAL A 126 11.50 11.52 -5.06
C VAL A 126 10.61 12.66 -5.55
N ALA A 127 10.99 13.30 -6.66
CA ALA A 127 10.25 14.40 -7.25
C ALA A 127 8.89 13.93 -7.83
N ALA A 128 8.87 12.78 -8.49
CA ALA A 128 7.66 12.19 -9.05
C ALA A 128 6.63 11.85 -7.94
N LEU A 129 7.08 11.19 -6.88
CA LEU A 129 6.22 10.81 -5.75
C LEU A 129 5.72 12.05 -5.00
N LEU A 130 6.57 13.05 -4.70
CA LEU A 130 6.14 14.28 -4.03
C LEU A 130 5.10 15.07 -4.84
N LYS A 131 5.20 15.07 -6.17
CA LYS A 131 4.24 15.75 -7.06
C LYS A 131 2.80 15.22 -6.94
N THR A 132 2.62 13.98 -6.47
CA THR A 132 1.29 13.42 -6.18
C THR A 132 0.57 14.11 -5.02
N GLY A 133 1.31 14.77 -4.12
CA GLY A 133 0.79 15.35 -2.88
C GLY A 133 0.44 14.32 -1.79
N LEU A 134 0.59 13.02 -2.07
CA LEU A 134 0.21 11.92 -1.17
C LEU A 134 1.31 11.50 -0.19
N VAL A 135 2.55 11.91 -0.45
CA VAL A 135 3.71 11.61 0.39
C VAL A 135 4.34 12.88 0.94
N GLU A 136 5.16 12.71 1.97
CA GLU A 136 6.03 13.74 2.54
C GLU A 136 7.43 13.16 2.79
N LEU A 137 8.45 14.01 2.77
CA LEU A 137 9.79 13.63 3.20
C LEU A 137 9.86 13.64 4.73
N VAL A 138 10.42 12.59 5.31
CA VAL A 138 10.62 12.48 6.76
C VAL A 138 12.06 12.18 7.08
N GLU A 139 12.57 12.80 8.15
CA GLU A 139 13.83 12.38 8.75
C GLU A 139 13.55 11.19 9.67
N ALA A 140 13.96 10.00 9.24
CA ALA A 140 13.78 8.77 9.98
C ALA A 140 15.12 8.02 10.11
N LYS A 141 15.48 7.65 11.34
CA LYS A 141 16.49 6.61 11.58
C LYS A 141 15.81 5.25 11.45
N GLU A 142 16.59 4.18 11.40
CA GLU A 142 16.08 2.81 11.31
C GLU A 142 14.94 2.52 12.30
N LYS A 143 15.13 2.86 13.59
CA LYS A 143 14.12 2.69 14.65
C LYS A 143 12.82 3.49 14.44
N ASP A 144 12.86 4.51 13.59
CA ASP A 144 11.77 5.44 13.31
C ASP A 144 11.07 5.12 11.97
N LEU A 145 11.61 4.15 11.21
CA LEU A 145 11.02 3.67 9.96
C LEU A 145 9.69 2.98 10.23
N MET A 146 8.69 3.37 9.45
CA MET A 146 7.33 2.84 9.53
C MET A 146 7.04 1.92 8.37
N ILE A 147 6.13 0.96 8.60
CA ILE A 147 5.57 0.16 7.52
C ILE A 147 5.03 1.07 6.41
N GLY A 148 5.33 0.74 5.16
CA GLY A 148 4.95 1.51 3.97
C GLY A 148 5.83 2.73 3.67
N ASP A 149 6.86 3.02 4.46
CA ASP A 149 7.85 4.04 4.09
C ASP A 149 8.59 3.61 2.81
N ILE A 150 8.78 4.56 1.91
CA ILE A 150 9.50 4.39 0.64
C ILE A 150 10.90 4.96 0.84
N LEU A 151 11.90 4.12 0.63
CA LEU A 151 13.31 4.46 0.79
C LEU A 151 13.93 4.62 -0.60
N VAL A 152 14.32 5.85 -0.94
CA VAL A 152 14.97 6.15 -2.23
C VAL A 152 16.39 6.61 -1.95
N SER A 153 17.39 6.02 -2.60
CA SER A 153 18.78 6.43 -2.36
C SER A 153 19.00 7.90 -2.74
N LYS A 154 19.77 8.66 -1.94
CA LYS A 154 19.97 10.11 -2.17
C LYS A 154 20.64 10.47 -3.49
N LYS A 155 21.31 9.50 -4.11
CA LYS A 155 21.80 9.54 -5.49
C LYS A 155 21.21 8.36 -6.23
N LYS A 156 21.16 8.41 -7.57
CA LYS A 156 20.74 7.30 -8.42
C LYS A 156 21.39 5.99 -7.97
N GLY A 157 20.57 4.98 -7.71
CA GLY A 157 21.04 3.75 -7.07
C GLY A 157 19.92 2.73 -6.89
N HIS A 158 19.14 2.87 -5.82
CA HIS A 158 18.16 1.87 -5.42
C HIS A 158 16.93 2.50 -4.77
N THR A 159 15.81 1.79 -4.82
CA THR A 159 14.60 2.11 -4.08
C THR A 159 14.01 0.85 -3.45
N ALA A 160 13.41 1.00 -2.27
CA ALA A 160 12.84 -0.08 -1.49
C ALA A 160 11.64 0.40 -0.67
N VAL A 161 10.83 -0.53 -0.16
CA VAL A 161 9.69 -0.23 0.72
C VAL A 161 9.86 -0.96 2.03
N VAL A 162 9.61 -0.29 3.15
CA VAL A 162 9.58 -0.91 4.48
C VAL A 162 8.33 -1.79 4.58
N VAL A 163 8.50 -3.11 4.65
CA VAL A 163 7.41 -4.09 4.78
C VAL A 163 7.17 -4.52 6.23
N ILE A 164 8.21 -4.48 7.06
CA ILE A 164 8.11 -4.64 8.52
C ILE A 164 8.88 -3.48 9.15
N GLY A 165 8.22 -2.70 10.00
CA GLY A 165 8.80 -1.56 10.70
C GLY A 165 7.87 -1.14 11.84
N LYS A 166 8.06 0.08 12.35
CA LYS A 166 7.10 0.64 13.31
C LYS A 166 5.72 0.70 12.65
N SER A 167 4.73 0.02 13.23
CA SER A 167 3.36 0.22 12.78
C SER A 167 2.95 1.64 13.15
N PRO A 168 2.37 2.44 12.24
CA PRO A 168 1.54 3.55 12.69
C PRO A 168 0.49 2.96 13.63
N GLU A 169 0.08 3.70 14.67
CA GLU A 169 -1.15 3.34 15.36
C GLU A 169 -2.23 3.27 14.29
N GLU A 170 -2.88 2.10 14.13
CA GLU A 170 -4.09 2.05 13.33
C GLU A 170 -5.00 3.17 13.84
N PRO A 171 -5.61 3.98 12.97
CA PRO A 171 -6.58 4.96 13.44
C PRO A 171 -7.57 4.18 14.31
N LYS A 172 -7.73 4.57 15.58
CA LYS A 172 -8.67 3.90 16.48
C LYS A 172 -10.04 3.91 15.81
N VAL A 173 -10.40 2.79 15.21
CA VAL A 173 -11.64 2.66 14.46
C VAL A 173 -12.75 2.69 15.48
N SER A 174 -13.46 3.82 15.55
CA SER A 174 -14.65 3.93 16.39
C SER A 174 -15.81 3.35 15.61
N TYR A 175 -16.45 2.34 16.18
CA TYR A 175 -17.67 1.76 15.63
C TYR A 175 -18.88 2.45 16.25
N TYR A 176 -19.95 2.57 15.47
CA TYR A 176 -21.26 2.87 16.03
C TYR A 176 -21.74 1.72 16.93
N PRO A 177 -22.51 2.01 17.99
CA PRO A 177 -23.24 0.98 18.73
C PRO A 177 -24.07 0.10 17.78
N LYS A 178 -24.19 -1.19 18.11
CA LYS A 178 -24.99 -2.13 17.32
C LYS A 178 -26.46 -1.70 17.30
N TYR A 179 -27.03 -1.49 16.11
CA TYR A 179 -28.45 -1.19 15.97
C TYR A 179 -29.30 -2.46 16.10
N THR A 180 -30.24 -2.47 17.03
CA THR A 180 -31.13 -3.62 17.33
C THR A 180 -32.56 -3.44 16.83
N GLY A 181 -32.88 -2.29 16.22
CA GLY A 181 -34.22 -2.01 15.71
C GLY A 181 -34.52 -2.67 14.35
N LYS A 182 -35.78 -2.57 13.93
CA LYS A 182 -36.31 -3.22 12.72
C LYS A 182 -36.21 -2.35 11.45
N SER A 183 -35.95 -1.04 11.58
CA SER A 183 -35.92 -0.14 10.43
C SER A 183 -34.84 -0.51 9.42
N THR A 184 -35.13 -0.25 8.14
CA THR A 184 -34.17 -0.32 7.03
C THR A 184 -33.68 1.06 6.59
N SER A 185 -34.18 2.13 7.21
CA SER A 185 -33.73 3.50 6.96
C SER A 185 -32.41 3.78 7.69
N ILE A 186 -31.37 4.12 6.93
CA ILE A 186 -30.07 4.49 7.50
C ILE A 186 -30.14 5.71 8.41
N VAL A 187 -31.02 6.68 8.10
CA VAL A 187 -31.22 7.89 8.92
C VAL A 187 -31.78 7.53 10.29
N THR A 188 -32.84 6.73 10.30
CA THR A 188 -33.48 6.27 11.55
C THR A 188 -32.53 5.41 12.37
N ALA A 189 -31.78 4.52 11.72
CA ALA A 189 -30.86 3.62 12.39
C ALA A 189 -29.68 4.37 13.02
N LEU A 190 -29.07 5.33 12.31
CA LEU A 190 -28.00 6.19 12.83
C LEU A 190 -28.48 7.04 14.02
N ALA A 191 -29.63 7.70 13.89
CA ALA A 191 -30.20 8.48 14.99
C ALA A 191 -30.46 7.63 16.25
N SER A 192 -30.94 6.39 16.06
CA SER A 192 -31.22 5.46 17.15
C SER A 192 -29.97 5.01 17.92
N VAL A 193 -28.80 5.05 17.29
CA VAL A 193 -27.50 4.75 17.93
C VAL A 193 -26.77 6.02 18.41
N GLY A 194 -27.47 7.16 18.43
CA GLY A 194 -27.00 8.42 18.97
C GLY A 194 -26.29 9.36 17.99
N GLU A 195 -26.30 9.07 16.69
CA GLU A 195 -25.76 10.00 15.68
C GLU A 195 -26.68 11.22 15.52
N LYS A 196 -26.11 12.42 15.63
CA LYS A 196 -26.85 13.68 15.54
C LYS A 196 -26.90 14.20 14.11
N ASP A 197 -25.81 14.04 13.35
CA ASP A 197 -25.76 14.44 11.95
C ASP A 197 -26.10 13.25 11.05
N THR A 198 -27.37 13.17 10.65
CA THR A 198 -27.83 12.15 9.71
C THR A 198 -27.94 12.67 8.29
N SER A 199 -27.31 13.82 7.96
CA SER A 199 -27.36 14.42 6.63
C SER A 199 -26.75 13.51 5.56
N LYS A 200 -27.13 13.70 4.29
CA LYS A 200 -26.55 12.94 3.17
C LYS A 200 -25.04 13.17 3.04
N ALA A 201 -24.56 14.39 3.34
CA ALA A 201 -23.15 14.74 3.32
C ALA A 201 -22.36 13.97 4.38
N HIS A 202 -22.89 13.86 5.60
CA HIS A 202 -22.26 13.07 6.66
C HIS A 202 -22.28 11.57 6.34
N ARG A 203 -23.42 11.04 5.88
CA ARG A 203 -23.51 9.63 5.45
C ARG A 203 -22.54 9.29 4.33
N LYS A 204 -22.20 10.24 3.44
CA LYS A 204 -21.15 10.07 2.43
C LYS A 204 -19.79 9.81 3.07
N LYS A 205 -19.42 10.57 4.11
CA LYS A 205 -18.18 10.35 4.86
C LYS A 205 -18.15 8.99 5.55
N ILE A 206 -19.27 8.59 6.18
CA ILE A 206 -19.39 7.26 6.80
C ILE A 206 -19.24 6.17 5.73
N ALA A 207 -19.90 6.32 4.58
CA ALA A 207 -19.81 5.38 3.48
C ALA A 207 -18.37 5.23 2.96
N GLU A 208 -17.64 6.34 2.80
CA GLU A 208 -16.22 6.36 2.42
C GLU A 208 -15.36 5.60 3.45
N ALA A 209 -15.56 5.83 4.75
CA ALA A 209 -14.86 5.12 5.82
C ALA A 209 -15.14 3.61 5.84
N ASN A 210 -16.28 3.17 5.30
CA ASN A 210 -16.69 1.76 5.22
C ASN A 210 -16.50 1.18 3.80
N ALA A 211 -15.67 1.80 2.96
CA ALA A 211 -15.36 1.37 1.59
C ALA A 211 -16.58 1.25 0.66
N ILE A 212 -17.67 1.97 0.94
CA ILE A 212 -18.85 2.07 0.07
C ILE A 212 -18.58 3.22 -0.93
N LYS A 213 -18.04 2.84 -2.09
CA LYS A 213 -17.61 3.78 -3.13
C LYS A 213 -18.79 4.52 -3.78
N ASN A 214 -18.52 5.74 -4.26
CA ASN A 214 -19.47 6.58 -5.01
C ASN A 214 -20.83 6.75 -4.32
N TYR A 215 -20.82 7.02 -3.01
CA TYR A 215 -22.06 7.16 -2.25
C TYR A 215 -22.89 8.36 -2.75
N ILE A 216 -24.05 8.04 -3.33
CA ILE A 216 -25.06 9.02 -3.75
C ILE A 216 -26.40 8.81 -3.02
N GLY A 217 -26.42 7.90 -2.03
CA GLY A 217 -27.59 7.62 -1.19
C GLY A 217 -28.58 6.64 -1.81
N LEU A 218 -28.13 5.74 -2.70
CA LEU A 218 -28.97 4.68 -3.25
C LEU A 218 -29.50 3.76 -2.16
N ALA A 219 -30.64 3.12 -2.42
CA ALA A 219 -31.24 2.16 -1.49
C ALA A 219 -30.27 1.03 -1.11
N SER A 220 -29.53 0.49 -2.10
CA SER A 220 -28.51 -0.54 -1.87
C SER A 220 -27.36 -0.06 -0.98
N GLN A 221 -26.85 1.15 -1.21
CA GLN A 221 -25.78 1.75 -0.41
C GLN A 221 -26.23 1.99 1.05
N ASN A 222 -27.45 2.52 1.22
CA ASN A 222 -28.02 2.72 2.56
C ASN A 222 -28.23 1.38 3.28
N LEU A 223 -28.69 0.35 2.55
CA LEU A 223 -28.89 -0.98 3.12
C LEU A 223 -27.57 -1.64 3.53
N GLN A 224 -26.49 -1.47 2.76
CA GLN A 224 -25.15 -1.90 3.15
C GLN A 224 -24.72 -1.28 4.49
N MET A 225 -24.91 0.04 4.66
CA MET A 225 -24.60 0.71 5.92
C MET A 225 -25.47 0.20 7.08
N VAL A 226 -26.77 0.00 6.87
CA VAL A 226 -27.68 -0.54 7.90
C VAL A 226 -27.28 -1.96 8.32
N ASN A 227 -26.88 -2.80 7.38
CA ASN A 227 -26.43 -4.16 7.68
C ASN A 227 -25.14 -4.17 8.50
N LEU A 228 -24.17 -3.30 8.16
CA LEU A 228 -22.97 -3.11 8.98
C LEU A 228 -23.32 -2.63 10.39
N LEU A 229 -24.27 -1.69 10.50
CA LEU A 229 -24.69 -1.14 11.78
C LEU A 229 -25.41 -2.17 12.65
N LYS A 230 -26.28 -3.01 12.06
CA LYS A 230 -26.92 -4.16 12.72
C LYS A 230 -25.93 -5.21 13.19
N ASN A 231 -24.78 -5.30 12.54
CA ASN A 231 -23.69 -6.19 12.94
C ASN A 231 -22.72 -5.55 13.94
N GLY A 232 -22.90 -4.28 14.31
CA GLY A 232 -21.96 -3.55 15.16
C GLY A 232 -20.60 -3.28 14.50
N LYS A 233 -20.56 -3.27 13.16
CA LYS A 233 -19.35 -3.15 12.35
C LYS A 233 -19.31 -1.87 11.51
N LEU A 234 -20.29 -0.97 11.65
CA LEU A 234 -20.28 0.30 10.93
C LEU A 234 -19.27 1.25 11.58
N ILE A 235 -18.25 1.63 10.82
CA ILE A 235 -17.19 2.57 11.21
C ILE A 235 -17.73 4.00 11.18
N LYS A 236 -17.36 4.83 12.17
CA LYS A 236 -17.67 6.26 12.20
C LYS A 236 -16.80 7.07 11.24
N ALA A 237 -17.37 8.17 10.73
CA ALA A 237 -16.66 9.17 9.93
C ALA A 237 -15.80 10.10 10.77
#